data_AF-A0A0G0PR95-F1
#
_entry.id   AF-A0A0G0PR95-F1
#
_cell.length_a   1.000
_cell.length_b   1.000
_cell.length_c   1.000
_cell.angle_alpha   90.00
_cell.angle_beta   90.00
_cell.angle_gamma   90.00
#
_symmetry.space_group_name_H-M   'P 1'
#
loop_
_entity.id
_entity.type
_entity.pdbx_description
1 polymer ?
#
loop_
_entity_poly.entity_id
_entity_poly.type
_entity_poly.pdbx_seq_one_letter_code
_entity_poly.pdbx_strand_id
1 'polypeptide(L)'
;MRLRDLELLKSNLIFNLQFSMNNQNNNLQTKKYDLEERTAKFAENIIDLMKKLSNTPINRRPIEQVVGSSGSMAANYCEANEAESKRDFIHKVSICKKETKETRLWLRLLARANPEFKEEFRKLWNEANELLLIFSSIIRSSKKV
;
A
#
# COMPACT_ATOMS: atom_id res chain seq x y z
N MET A 1 -19.75 -47.09 -31.71
CA MET A 1 -20.25 -46.12 -30.71
C MET A 1 -21.59 -45.59 -31.21
N ARG A 2 -22.67 -45.67 -30.42
CA ARG A 2 -24.03 -45.31 -30.90
C ARG A 2 -24.15 -43.78 -30.97
N LEU A 3 -24.99 -43.25 -31.87
CA LEU A 3 -25.18 -41.80 -32.05
C LEU A 3 -25.51 -41.06 -30.74
N ARG A 4 -26.21 -41.71 -29.80
CA ARG A 4 -26.50 -41.17 -28.46
C ARG A 4 -25.26 -41.00 -27.57
N ASP A 5 -24.27 -41.87 -27.72
CA ASP A 5 -23.01 -41.79 -26.95
C ASP A 5 -22.16 -40.59 -27.43
N LEU A 6 -22.25 -40.24 -28.72
CA LEU A 6 -21.59 -39.06 -29.31
C LEU A 6 -22.24 -37.74 -28.86
N GLU A 7 -23.56 -37.70 -28.68
CA GLU A 7 -24.26 -36.50 -28.17
C GLU A 7 -23.92 -36.23 -26.71
N LEU A 8 -23.87 -37.27 -25.86
CA LEU A 8 -23.47 -37.16 -24.46
C LEU A 8 -22.01 -36.71 -24.28
N LEU A 9 -21.11 -37.18 -25.16
CA LEU A 9 -19.71 -36.72 -25.18
C LEU A 9 -19.60 -35.25 -25.59
N LYS A 10 -20.38 -34.81 -26.58
CA LYS A 10 -20.43 -33.40 -27.00
C LYS A 10 -21.00 -32.50 -25.90
N SER A 11 -22.07 -32.91 -25.22
CA SER A 11 -22.67 -32.12 -24.14
C SER A 11 -21.74 -31.97 -22.94
N ASN A 12 -21.03 -33.03 -22.55
CA ASN A 12 -20.06 -32.98 -21.45
C ASN A 12 -18.82 -32.14 -21.80
N LEU A 13 -18.36 -32.21 -23.05
CA LEU A 13 -17.24 -31.37 -23.51
C LEU A 13 -17.63 -29.89 -23.50
N ILE A 14 -18.83 -29.54 -23.97
CA ILE A 14 -19.36 -28.18 -23.94
C ILE A 14 -19.53 -27.70 -22.50
N PHE A 15 -20.11 -28.51 -21.60
CA PHE A 15 -20.25 -28.17 -20.18
C PHE A 15 -18.90 -27.90 -19.50
N ASN A 16 -17.90 -28.76 -19.75
CA ASN A 16 -16.55 -28.59 -19.19
C ASN A 16 -15.82 -27.36 -19.77
N LEU A 17 -16.01 -27.07 -21.06
CA LEU A 17 -15.48 -25.86 -21.70
C LEU A 17 -16.14 -24.60 -21.11
N GLN A 18 -17.46 -24.61 -20.94
CA GLN A 18 -18.21 -23.49 -20.36
C GLN A 18 -17.86 -23.27 -18.88
N PHE A 19 -17.65 -24.36 -18.12
CA PHE A 19 -17.16 -24.31 -16.74
C PHE A 19 -15.73 -23.75 -16.66
N SER A 20 -14.82 -24.18 -17.55
CA SER A 20 -13.46 -23.62 -17.64
C SER A 20 -13.45 -22.13 -18.04
N MET A 21 -14.30 -21.73 -18.99
CA MET A 21 -14.43 -20.32 -19.41
C MET A 21 -15.02 -19.45 -18.30
N ASN A 22 -15.98 -19.96 -17.53
CA ASN A 22 -16.53 -19.26 -16.36
C ASN A 22 -15.50 -19.12 -15.23
N ASN A 23 -14.60 -20.10 -15.06
CA ASN A 23 -13.52 -20.01 -14.06
C ASN A 23 -12.37 -19.06 -14.46
N GLN A 24 -12.15 -18.84 -15.76
CA GLN A 24 -11.18 -17.84 -16.26
C GLN A 24 -11.71 -16.40 -16.11
N ASN A 25 -13.04 -16.19 -16.21
CA ASN A 25 -13.66 -14.87 -16.08
C ASN A 25 -13.80 -14.35 -14.64
N ASN A 26 -13.64 -15.23 -13.63
CA ASN A 26 -13.59 -14.83 -12.22
C ASN A 26 -12.22 -14.25 -11.78
N ASN A 27 -11.24 -14.20 -12.70
CA ASN A 27 -9.91 -13.66 -12.46
C ASN A 27 -9.70 -12.24 -13.01
N LEU A 28 -10.77 -11.57 -13.42
CA LEU A 28 -10.84 -10.11 -13.36
C LEU A 28 -11.04 -9.68 -11.90
N GLN A 29 -10.14 -10.12 -11.02
CA GLN A 29 -9.89 -9.39 -9.78
C GLN A 29 -9.55 -7.97 -10.25
N THR A 30 -10.48 -7.03 -10.01
CA THR A 30 -10.11 -5.63 -9.91
C THR A 30 -8.82 -5.62 -9.12
N LYS A 31 -7.72 -5.13 -9.72
CA LYS A 31 -6.40 -5.13 -9.10
C LYS A 31 -6.57 -4.41 -7.76
N LYS A 32 -6.82 -5.17 -6.69
CA LYS A 32 -7.19 -4.63 -5.39
C LYS A 32 -5.90 -4.00 -4.93
N TYR A 33 -5.81 -2.68 -5.11
CA TYR A 33 -4.66 -1.92 -4.65
C TYR A 33 -4.64 -2.09 -3.13
N ASP A 34 -3.80 -3.03 -2.68
CA ASP A 34 -3.65 -3.32 -1.27
C ASP A 34 -2.80 -2.22 -0.64
N LEU A 35 -3.49 -1.15 -0.27
CA LEU A 35 -2.86 0.03 0.30
C LEU A 35 -2.39 -0.23 1.74
N GLU A 36 -2.96 -1.22 2.43
CA GLU A 36 -2.49 -1.67 3.75
C GLU A 36 -1.13 -2.36 3.63
N GLU A 37 -1.01 -3.33 2.73
CA GLU A 37 0.26 -3.99 2.46
C GLU A 37 1.31 -3.00 1.92
N ARG A 38 0.88 -2.04 1.10
CA ARG A 38 1.77 -1.00 0.55
C ARG A 38 2.33 -0.09 1.65
N THR A 39 1.52 0.34 2.61
CA THR A 39 1.99 1.20 3.71
C THR A 39 2.87 0.41 4.68
N ALA A 40 2.56 -0.86 4.95
CA ALA A 40 3.39 -1.75 5.76
C ALA A 40 4.79 -1.94 5.14
N LYS A 41 4.85 -2.36 3.86
CA LYS A 41 6.13 -2.48 3.12
C LYS A 41 6.92 -1.19 3.08
N PHE A 42 6.25 -0.05 2.98
CA PHE A 42 6.93 1.24 3.02
C PHE A 42 7.60 1.50 4.37
N ALA A 43 6.93 1.21 5.49
CA ALA A 43 7.50 1.33 6.83
C ALA A 43 8.66 0.34 7.05
N GLU A 44 8.55 -0.90 6.57
CA GLU A 44 9.64 -1.89 6.59
C GLU A 44 10.87 -1.40 5.82
N ASN A 45 10.68 -0.87 4.61
CA ASN A 45 11.78 -0.32 3.80
C ASN A 45 12.45 0.89 4.48
N ILE A 46 11.70 1.70 5.23
CA ILE A 46 12.30 2.76 6.06
C ILE A 46 13.18 2.15 7.14
N ILE A 47 12.68 1.16 7.88
CA ILE A 47 13.45 0.47 8.93
C ILE A 47 14.74 -0.10 8.34
N ASP A 48 14.67 -0.75 7.18
CA ASP A 48 15.83 -1.35 6.53
C ASP A 48 16.86 -0.33 6.05
N LEU A 49 16.43 0.86 5.59
CA LEU A 49 17.37 1.94 5.32
C LEU A 49 17.97 2.51 6.60
N MET A 50 17.17 2.69 7.66
CA MET A 50 17.64 3.29 8.92
C MET A 50 18.69 2.41 9.61
N LYS A 51 18.59 1.08 9.49
CA LYS A 51 19.60 0.12 9.98
C LYS A 51 20.99 0.32 9.37
N LYS A 52 21.09 0.92 8.17
CA LYS A 52 22.37 1.17 7.49
C LYS A 52 23.07 2.43 8.00
N LEU A 53 22.35 3.33 8.67
CA LEU A 53 22.89 4.61 9.09
C LEU A 53 23.75 4.47 10.35
N SER A 54 24.79 5.30 10.43
CA SER A 54 25.64 5.38 11.63
C SER A 54 24.85 5.88 12.85
N ASN A 55 25.09 5.28 14.02
CA ASN A 55 24.47 5.68 15.29
C ASN A 55 25.16 6.93 15.87
N THR A 56 24.90 8.08 15.26
CA THR A 56 25.39 9.39 15.69
C THR A 56 24.28 10.22 16.32
N PRO A 57 24.60 11.25 17.14
CA PRO A 57 23.59 12.17 17.67
C PRO A 57 22.74 12.85 16.57
N ILE A 58 23.35 13.11 15.40
CA ILE A 58 22.68 13.72 14.24
C ILE A 58 21.62 12.77 13.66
N ASN A 59 21.88 11.45 13.66
CA ASN A 59 20.97 10.45 13.09
C ASN A 59 19.96 9.91 14.10
N ARG A 60 20.30 9.80 15.39
CA ARG A 60 19.47 9.10 16.38
C ARG A 60 18.04 9.64 16.46
N ARG A 61 17.90 10.96 16.67
CA ARG A 61 16.58 11.57 16.80
C ARG A 61 15.78 11.54 15.49
N PRO A 62 16.34 11.90 14.31
CA PRO A 62 15.62 11.76 13.05
C PRO A 62 15.24 10.32 12.68
N ILE A 63 16.05 9.32 13.03
CA ILE A 63 15.72 7.90 12.83
C ILE A 63 14.47 7.53 13.64
N GLU A 64 14.45 7.83 14.94
CA GLU A 64 13.28 7.56 15.78
C GLU A 64 12.01 8.20 15.20
N GLN A 65 12.12 9.43 14.72
CA GLN A 65 10.99 10.19 14.17
C GLN A 65 10.50 9.63 12.83
N VAL A 66 11.38 9.26 11.90
CA VAL A 66 10.97 8.71 10.60
C VAL A 66 10.40 7.30 10.74
N VAL A 67 10.96 6.47 11.63
CA VAL A 67 10.43 5.14 11.93
C VAL A 67 9.07 5.25 12.61
N GLY A 68 8.93 6.14 13.59
CA GLY A 68 7.66 6.38 14.28
C GLY A 68 6.56 6.89 13.35
N SER A 69 6.83 7.93 12.54
CA SER A 69 5.83 8.50 11.63
C SER A 69 5.42 7.53 10.50
N SER A 70 6.37 6.78 9.93
CA SER A 70 6.04 5.76 8.91
C SER A 70 5.26 4.58 9.47
N GLY A 71 5.59 4.11 10.68
CA GLY A 71 4.82 3.08 11.38
C GLY A 71 3.41 3.55 11.75
N SER A 72 3.28 4.78 12.28
CA SER A 72 1.99 5.42 12.60
C SER A 72 1.10 5.52 11.36
N MET A 73 1.68 5.88 10.20
CA MET A 73 0.97 5.92 8.92
C MET A 73 0.41 4.54 8.53
N ALA A 74 1.19 3.46 8.67
CA ALA A 74 0.73 2.12 8.34
C ALA A 74 -0.38 1.65 9.30
N ALA A 75 -0.17 1.84 10.61
CA ALA A 75 -1.13 1.47 11.64
C ALA A 75 -2.48 2.20 11.46
N ASN A 76 -2.46 3.51 11.24
CA ASN A 76 -3.68 4.28 11.03
C ASN A 76 -4.43 3.87 9.76
N TYR A 77 -3.73 3.39 8.72
CA TYR A 77 -4.40 2.91 7.52
C TYR A 77 -5.04 1.54 7.73
N CYS A 78 -4.39 0.64 8.49
CA CYS A 78 -4.99 -0.61 8.95
C CYS A 78 -6.28 -0.33 9.74
N GLU A 79 -6.24 0.58 10.71
CA GLU A 79 -7.44 1.00 11.45
C GLU A 79 -8.51 1.64 10.56
N ALA A 80 -8.12 2.29 9.45
CA ALA A 80 -9.07 2.88 8.52
C ALA A 80 -9.84 1.79 7.76
N ASN A 81 -9.22 0.65 7.44
CA ASN A 81 -9.91 -0.48 6.84
C ASN A 81 -10.97 -1.08 7.77
N GLU A 82 -10.79 -0.93 9.09
CA GLU A 82 -11.74 -1.34 10.13
C GLU A 82 -12.67 -0.21 10.60
N ALA A 83 -12.77 0.91 9.86
CA ALA A 83 -13.53 2.08 10.32
C ALA A 83 -15.03 1.80 10.46
N GLU A 84 -15.60 2.19 11.60
CA GLU A 84 -17.02 1.98 11.94
C GLU A 84 -17.95 2.99 11.27
N SER A 85 -17.40 4.07 10.71
CA SER A 85 -18.17 5.09 9.98
C SER A 85 -17.34 5.79 8.91
N LYS A 86 -18.03 6.43 7.97
CA LYS A 86 -17.39 7.29 6.96
C LYS A 86 -16.58 8.44 7.59
N ARG A 87 -17.06 9.01 8.70
CA ARG A 87 -16.36 10.08 9.41
C ARG A 87 -15.07 9.55 10.05
N ASP A 88 -15.13 8.38 10.67
CA ASP A 88 -13.98 7.69 11.25
C ASP A 88 -12.94 7.34 10.19
N PHE A 89 -13.37 6.75 9.07
CA PHE A 89 -12.51 6.47 7.92
C PHE A 89 -11.75 7.72 7.44
N ILE A 90 -12.47 8.82 7.21
CA ILE A 90 -11.86 10.09 6.78
C ILE A 90 -10.88 10.62 7.84
N HIS A 91 -11.20 10.48 9.12
CA HIS A 91 -10.34 10.92 10.22
C HIS A 91 -9.02 10.14 10.22
N LYS A 92 -9.07 8.81 10.19
CA LYS A 92 -7.88 7.94 10.17
C LYS A 92 -7.01 8.14 8.92
N VAL A 93 -7.62 8.26 7.74
CA VAL A 93 -6.87 8.60 6.51
C VAL A 93 -6.27 10.01 6.58
N SER A 94 -6.91 10.95 7.28
CA SER A 94 -6.35 12.28 7.52
C SER A 94 -5.13 12.25 8.45
N ILE A 95 -5.10 11.33 9.43
CA ILE A 95 -3.92 11.07 10.25
C ILE A 95 -2.82 10.48 9.37
N CYS A 96 -3.11 9.44 8.57
CA CYS A 96 -2.15 8.88 7.60
C CYS A 96 -1.49 9.98 6.77
N LYS A 97 -2.29 10.91 6.21
CA LYS A 97 -1.81 12.05 5.44
C LYS A 97 -0.88 12.99 6.23
N LYS A 98 -1.13 13.22 7.53
CA LYS A 98 -0.25 14.04 8.38
C LYS A 98 1.09 13.30 8.59
N GLU A 99 1.02 12.03 8.96
CA GLU A 99 2.20 11.18 9.18
C GLU A 99 3.07 11.04 7.93
N THR A 100 2.47 10.95 6.74
CA THR A 100 3.23 10.94 5.48
C THR A 100 4.00 12.24 5.26
N LYS A 101 3.44 13.39 5.63
CA LYS A 101 4.13 14.69 5.50
C LYS A 101 5.32 14.78 6.45
N GLU A 102 5.17 14.30 7.68
CA GLU A 102 6.25 14.24 8.66
C GLU A 102 7.34 13.27 8.20
N THR A 103 6.97 12.08 7.75
CA THR A 103 7.90 11.09 7.17
C THR A 103 8.75 11.71 6.06
N ARG A 104 8.12 12.43 5.11
CA ARG A 104 8.83 13.12 4.01
C ARG A 104 9.82 14.17 4.50
N LEU A 105 9.47 14.91 5.56
CA LEU A 105 10.37 15.90 6.16
C LEU A 105 11.59 15.19 6.74
N TRP A 106 11.39 14.14 7.52
CA TRP A 106 12.50 13.41 8.15
C TRP A 106 13.41 12.72 7.12
N LEU A 107 12.84 12.10 6.07
CA LEU A 107 13.61 11.56 4.95
C LEU A 107 14.49 12.63 4.29
N ARG A 108 13.98 13.86 4.10
CA ARG A 108 14.77 14.97 3.53
C ARG A 108 15.92 15.37 4.46
N LEU A 109 15.70 15.43 5.76
CA LEU A 109 16.73 15.80 6.74
C LEU A 109 17.82 14.72 6.83
N LEU A 110 17.42 13.45 6.88
CA LEU A 110 18.35 12.31 6.91
C LEU A 110 19.16 12.20 5.61
N ALA A 111 18.56 12.47 4.45
CA ALA A 111 19.28 12.52 3.18
C ALA A 111 20.35 13.63 3.14
N ARG A 112 20.12 14.74 3.86
CA ARG A 112 21.10 15.81 4.00
C ARG A 112 22.25 15.41 4.92
N ALA A 113 21.96 14.67 5.98
CA ALA A 113 22.95 14.19 6.94
C ALA A 113 23.79 13.02 6.42
N ASN A 114 23.24 12.21 5.51
CA ASN A 114 23.86 10.98 5.00
C ASN A 114 23.81 10.97 3.45
N PRO A 115 24.61 11.83 2.78
CA PRO A 115 24.59 12.01 1.32
C PRO A 115 24.96 10.75 0.52
N GLU A 116 25.66 9.81 1.12
CA GLU A 116 26.03 8.51 0.54
C GLU A 116 24.81 7.60 0.27
N PHE A 117 23.70 7.78 1.00
CA PHE A 117 22.44 7.06 0.80
C PHE A 117 21.38 7.87 0.04
N LYS A 118 21.77 8.98 -0.61
CA LYS A 118 20.84 9.96 -1.22
C LYS A 118 19.82 9.33 -2.17
N GLU A 119 20.22 8.36 -2.98
CA GLU A 119 19.31 7.72 -3.95
C GLU A 119 18.29 6.80 -3.27
N GLU A 120 18.65 6.11 -2.19
CA GLU A 120 17.71 5.31 -1.39
C GLU A 120 16.70 6.22 -0.68
N PHE A 121 17.16 7.33 -0.10
CA PHE A 121 16.25 8.33 0.46
C PHE A 121 15.31 8.92 -0.59
N ARG A 122 15.80 9.21 -1.80
CA ARG A 122 14.97 9.72 -2.89
C ARG A 122 13.87 8.72 -3.27
N LYS A 123 14.19 7.43 -3.35
CA LYS A 123 13.20 6.37 -3.63
C LYS A 123 12.09 6.35 -2.59
N LEU A 124 12.45 6.33 -1.30
CA LEU A 124 11.46 6.34 -0.21
C LEU A 124 10.67 7.64 -0.17
N TRP A 125 11.32 8.78 -0.43
CA TRP A 125 10.64 10.07 -0.46
C TRP A 125 9.61 10.14 -1.59
N ASN A 126 9.92 9.58 -2.76
CA ASN A 126 8.99 9.48 -3.88
C ASN A 126 7.79 8.59 -3.54
N GLU A 127 8.02 7.42 -2.94
CA GLU A 127 6.94 6.54 -2.47
C GLU A 127 6.04 7.24 -1.45
N ALA A 128 6.63 7.95 -0.47
CA ALA A 128 5.87 8.77 0.48
C ALA A 128 5.07 9.87 -0.23
N ASN A 129 5.58 10.45 -1.32
CA ASN A 129 4.84 11.43 -2.10
C ASN A 129 3.65 10.79 -2.84
N GLU A 130 3.80 9.57 -3.37
CA GLU A 130 2.69 8.83 -3.96
C GLU A 130 1.61 8.51 -2.92
N LEU A 131 1.99 7.98 -1.75
CA LEU A 131 1.06 7.72 -0.63
C LEU A 131 0.32 9.00 -0.21
N LEU A 132 1.02 10.13 -0.14
CA LEU A 132 0.41 11.43 0.18
C LEU A 132 -0.67 11.84 -0.84
N LEU A 133 -0.41 11.64 -2.13
CA LEU A 133 -1.36 11.93 -3.21
C LEU A 133 -2.56 11.00 -3.14
N ILE A 134 -2.33 9.70 -2.86
CA ILE A 134 -3.37 8.70 -2.68
C ILE A 134 -4.28 9.09 -1.51
N PHE A 135 -3.74 9.32 -0.31
CA PHE A 135 -4.55 9.72 0.85
C PHE A 135 -5.31 11.03 0.61
N SER A 136 -4.67 11.99 -0.07
CA SER A 136 -5.35 13.24 -0.45
C SER A 136 -6.51 13.01 -1.41
N SER A 137 -6.36 12.07 -2.35
CA SER A 137 -7.42 11.68 -3.27
C SER A 137 -8.57 10.98 -2.55
N ILE A 138 -8.26 10.02 -1.67
CA ILE A 138 -9.24 9.29 -0.85
C ILE A 138 -10.07 10.28 -0.03
N ILE A 139 -9.45 11.16 0.75
CA ILE A 139 -10.15 12.16 1.58
C ILE A 139 -11.08 13.04 0.74
N ARG A 140 -10.61 13.50 -0.43
CA ARG A 140 -11.40 14.36 -1.32
C ARG A 140 -12.59 13.62 -1.89
N SER A 141 -12.41 12.39 -2.36
CA SER A 141 -13.48 11.57 -2.92
C SER A 141 -14.51 11.17 -1.86
N SER A 142 -14.07 10.83 -0.65
CA SER A 142 -14.97 10.50 0.45
C SER A 142 -15.81 11.69 0.91
N LYS A 143 -15.38 12.94 0.74
CA LYS A 143 -16.17 14.13 1.09
C LYS A 143 -17.23 14.54 0.06
N LYS A 144 -17.13 14.06 -1.18
CA LYS A 144 -17.99 14.49 -2.31
C LYS A 144 -19.37 13.82 -2.38
N VAL A 145 -19.75 13.07 -1.36
CA VAL A 145 -21.01 12.32 -1.31
C VAL A 145 -21.73 12.60 -0.01
#